data_AF-A0A2V8RHR4-F1
#
_entry.id   AF-A0A2V8RHR4-F1
#
_cell.length_a   1.000
_cell.length_b   1.000
_cell.length_c   1.000
_cell.angle_alpha   90.00
_cell.angle_beta   90.00
_cell.angle_gamma   90.00
#
_symmetry.space_group_name_H-M   'P 1'
#
loop_
_entity.id
_entity.type
_entity.pdbx_description
1 polymer ?
#
loop_
_entity_poly.entity_id
_entity_poly.type
_entity_poly.pdbx_seq_one_letter_code
_entity_poly.pdbx_strand_id
1 'polypeptide(L)'
;MSTSTLNISLPDSMRQFVEEKISKGGYGTISEYVRELIRKDQSSEQARFDVLIAEAYASGESSLLTKADIEEARKIVKARIAKRNRSK
;
A
#
# COMPACT_ATOMS: atom_id res chain seq x y z
N MET A 1 -18.81 -19.61 1.36
CA MET A 1 -17.94 -18.52 1.86
C MET A 1 -18.60 -17.94 3.10
N SER A 2 -17.88 -17.79 4.21
CA SER A 2 -18.38 -17.11 5.40
C SER A 2 -18.37 -15.59 5.16
N THR A 3 -19.51 -14.94 5.35
CA THR A 3 -19.62 -13.49 5.32
C THR A 3 -19.58 -12.96 6.75
N SER A 4 -18.65 -12.04 7.03
CA SER A 4 -18.56 -11.33 8.31
C SER A 4 -19.14 -9.92 8.17
N THR A 5 -19.80 -9.42 9.23
CA THR A 5 -20.38 -8.07 9.26
C THR A 5 -19.37 -7.09 9.83
N LEU A 6 -19.20 -5.94 9.17
CA LEU A 6 -18.35 -4.85 9.63
C LEU A 6 -19.22 -3.62 9.92
N ASN A 7 -19.19 -3.13 11.16
CA ASN A 7 -19.87 -1.91 11.58
C ASN A 7 -18.87 -0.74 11.59
N ILE A 8 -19.22 0.36 10.92
CA ILE A 8 -18.34 1.53 10.78
C ILE A 8 -19.15 2.79 11.06
N SER A 9 -18.62 3.66 11.91
CA SER A 9 -19.14 5.01 12.11
C SER A 9 -18.43 5.97 11.16
N LEU A 10 -19.19 6.76 10.42
CA LEU A 10 -18.69 7.77 9.50
C LEU A 10 -19.19 9.15 9.92
N PRO A 11 -18.34 10.21 9.87
CA PRO A 11 -18.80 11.58 9.96
C PRO A 11 -19.86 11.89 8.89
N ASP A 12 -20.76 12.83 9.18
CA ASP A 12 -21.89 13.14 8.28
C ASP A 12 -21.43 13.60 6.89
N SER A 13 -20.32 14.34 6.80
CA SER A 13 -19.73 14.75 5.52
C SER A 13 -19.29 13.56 4.66
N MET A 14 -18.75 12.52 5.29
CA MET A 14 -18.36 11.29 4.59
C MET A 14 -19.59 10.49 4.17
N ARG A 15 -20.64 10.44 4.99
CA ARG A 15 -21.90 9.78 4.63
C ARG A 15 -22.52 10.43 3.39
N GLN A 16 -22.65 11.75 3.37
CA GLN A 16 -23.21 12.49 2.22
C GLN A 16 -22.43 12.25 0.94
N PHE A 17 -21.10 12.25 1.02
CA PHE A 17 -20.24 11.94 -0.12
C PHE A 17 -20.50 10.52 -0.68
N VAL A 18 -20.63 9.53 0.20
CA VAL A 18 -20.91 8.14 -0.22
C VAL A 18 -22.32 8.02 -0.81
N GLU A 19 -23.32 8.66 -0.23
CA GLU A 19 -24.69 8.69 -0.76
C GLU A 19 -24.74 9.32 -2.16
N GLU A 20 -23.98 10.38 -2.42
CA GLU A 20 -23.83 10.98 -3.74
C GLU A 20 -23.15 10.02 -4.74
N LYS A 21 -22.16 9.25 -4.28
CA LYS A 21 -21.51 8.22 -5.11
C LYS A 21 -22.47 7.08 -5.46
N ILE A 22 -23.34 6.68 -4.55
CA ILE A 22 -24.36 5.65 -4.79
C ILE A 22 -25.39 6.17 -5.78
N SER A 23 -25.91 7.38 -5.59
CA SER A 23 -26.94 7.95 -6.47
C SER A 23 -26.46 8.20 -7.90
N LYS A 24 -25.18 8.53 -8.08
CA LYS A 24 -24.56 8.76 -9.41
C LYS A 24 -23.91 7.53 -10.02
N GLY A 25 -23.56 6.52 -9.21
CA GLY A 25 -22.54 5.52 -9.55
C GLY A 25 -23.03 4.10 -9.78
N GLY A 26 -24.34 3.83 -9.82
CA GLY A 26 -24.88 2.49 -10.10
C GLY A 26 -24.68 1.47 -8.97
N TYR A 27 -24.16 1.89 -7.81
CA TYR A 27 -24.10 1.05 -6.61
C TYR A 27 -25.48 1.00 -5.94
N GLY A 28 -25.88 -0.17 -5.43
CA GLY A 28 -27.17 -0.35 -4.75
C GLY A 28 -27.13 -0.04 -3.25
N THR A 29 -25.95 -0.09 -2.61
CA THR A 29 -25.79 0.15 -1.16
C THR A 29 -24.42 0.73 -0.80
N ILE A 30 -24.32 1.31 0.40
CA ILE A 30 -23.03 1.72 1.01
C ILE A 30 -22.09 0.51 1.15
N SER A 31 -22.60 -0.64 1.59
CA SER A 31 -21.80 -1.85 1.75
C SER A 31 -21.24 -2.38 0.44
N GLU A 32 -21.92 -2.16 -0.69
CA GLU A 32 -21.39 -2.48 -2.01
C GLU A 32 -20.25 -1.55 -2.41
N TYR A 33 -20.45 -0.24 -2.26
CA TYR A 33 -19.43 0.76 -2.54
C TYR A 33 -18.16 0.52 -1.70
N VAL A 34 -18.31 0.24 -0.39
CA VAL A 34 -17.18 -0.04 0.49
C VAL A 34 -16.45 -1.33 0.10
N ARG A 35 -17.17 -2.40 -0.28
CA ARG A 35 -16.54 -3.64 -0.77
C ARG A 35 -15.72 -3.43 -2.03
N GLU A 36 -16.23 -2.62 -2.96
CA GLU A 36 -15.49 -2.21 -4.17
C GLU A 36 -14.23 -1.41 -3.85
N LEU A 37 -14.31 -0.43 -2.94
CA LEU A 37 -13.14 0.32 -2.49
C LEU A 37 -12.07 -0.60 -1.89
N ILE A 38 -12.46 -1.56 -1.06
CA ILE A 38 -11.53 -2.54 -0.48
C ILE A 38 -10.87 -3.39 -1.57
N ARG A 39 -11.63 -3.88 -2.56
CA ARG A 39 -11.04 -4.65 -3.67
C ARG A 39 -10.07 -3.83 -4.50
N LYS A 40 -10.39 -2.56 -4.76
CA LYS A 40 -9.51 -1.64 -5.49
C LYS A 40 -8.23 -1.37 -4.72
N ASP A 41 -8.33 -1.19 -3.41
CA ASP A 41 -7.18 -1.01 -2.52
C ASP A 41 -6.27 -2.25 -2.56
N GLN A 42 -6.84 -3.44 -2.32
CA GLN A 42 -6.14 -4.72 -2.44
C GLN A 42 -5.46 -4.91 -3.80
N SER A 43 -6.17 -4.60 -4.89
CA SER A 43 -5.61 -4.70 -6.24
C SER A 43 -4.46 -3.72 -6.46
N SER A 44 -4.53 -2.52 -5.88
CA SER A 44 -3.48 -1.52 -6.00
C SER A 44 -2.24 -1.91 -5.19
N GLU A 45 -2.44 -2.46 -4.00
CA GLU A 45 -1.35 -3.04 -3.20
C GLU A 45 -0.69 -4.22 -3.93
N GLN A 46 -1.49 -5.13 -4.49
CA GLN A 46 -0.97 -6.26 -5.26
C GLN A 46 -0.17 -5.80 -6.48
N ALA A 47 -0.70 -4.86 -7.26
CA ALA A 47 -0.01 -4.32 -8.42
C ALA A 47 1.32 -3.67 -8.05
N ARG A 48 1.38 -2.96 -6.91
CA ARG A 48 2.63 -2.39 -6.39
C ARG A 48 3.63 -3.49 -6.01
N PHE A 49 3.17 -4.57 -5.38
CA PHE A 49 4.01 -5.72 -5.08
C PHE A 49 4.56 -6.37 -6.36
N ASP A 50 3.72 -6.55 -7.37
CA ASP A 50 4.12 -7.17 -8.64
C ASP A 50 5.20 -6.34 -9.35
N VAL A 51 5.09 -5.01 -9.31
CA VAL A 51 6.12 -4.10 -9.83
C VAL A 51 7.45 -4.27 -9.08
N LEU A 52 7.43 -4.30 -7.75
CA LEU A 52 8.65 -4.49 -6.95
C LEU A 52 9.31 -5.86 -7.22
N ILE A 53 8.51 -6.90 -7.43
CA ILE A 53 9.02 -8.22 -7.81
C ILE A 53 9.66 -8.17 -9.20
N ALA A 54 9.00 -7.54 -10.18
CA ALA A 54 9.56 -7.38 -11.53
C ALA A 54 10.88 -6.59 -11.50
N GLU A 55 10.96 -5.51 -10.73
CA GLU A 55 12.20 -4.76 -10.50
C GLU A 55 13.29 -5.64 -9.86
N ALA A 56 12.94 -6.48 -8.89
CA ALA A 56 13.88 -7.41 -8.27
C ALA A 56 14.43 -8.42 -9.28
N TYR A 57 13.59 -9.02 -10.13
CA TYR A 57 14.05 -9.93 -11.20
C TYR A 57 14.93 -9.22 -12.24
N ALA A 58 14.64 -7.95 -12.54
CA ALA A 58 15.45 -7.15 -13.45
C ALA A 58 16.77 -6.66 -12.83
N SER A 59 16.91 -6.71 -11.50
CA SER A 59 18.07 -6.16 -10.77
C SER A 59 19.36 -6.98 -10.89
N GLY A 60 19.30 -8.13 -11.56
CA GLY A 60 20.45 -8.99 -11.82
C GLY A 60 20.42 -10.29 -11.02
N GLU A 61 21.54 -10.98 -11.00
CA GLU A 61 21.63 -12.31 -10.38
C GLU A 61 21.64 -12.21 -8.86
N SER A 62 20.83 -13.06 -8.20
CA SER A 62 20.75 -13.08 -6.74
C SER A 62 22.03 -13.71 -6.16
N SER A 63 22.66 -13.02 -5.20
CA SER A 63 23.78 -13.55 -4.42
C SER A 63 23.35 -13.89 -2.99
N LEU A 64 24.08 -14.81 -2.35
CA LEU A 64 23.86 -15.11 -0.93
C LEU A 64 24.17 -13.89 -0.07
N LEU A 65 23.26 -13.57 0.84
CA LEU A 65 23.45 -12.49 1.80
C LEU A 65 24.42 -12.93 2.90
N THR A 66 25.58 -12.30 2.99
CA THR A 66 26.59 -12.56 4.02
C THR A 66 26.53 -11.52 5.14
N LYS A 67 27.22 -11.80 6.26
CA LYS A 67 27.37 -10.83 7.35
C LYS A 67 28.12 -9.56 6.90
N ALA A 68 29.09 -9.70 5.99
CA ALA A 68 29.86 -8.58 5.47
C ALA A 68 28.97 -7.62 4.66
N ASP A 69 28.07 -8.15 3.82
CA ASP A 69 27.13 -7.35 3.02
C ASP A 69 26.21 -6.51 3.93
N ILE A 70 25.73 -7.12 5.03
CA ILE A 70 24.88 -6.43 6.01
C ILE A 70 25.66 -5.31 6.73
N GLU A 71 26.91 -5.56 7.10
CA GLU A 71 27.76 -4.54 7.74
C GLU A 71 28.07 -3.38 6.79
N GLU A 72 28.36 -3.67 5.52
CA GLU A 72 28.57 -2.66 4.49
C GLU A 72 27.32 -1.82 4.26
N ALA A 73 26.15 -2.47 4.08
CA ALA A 73 24.87 -1.78 3.94
C ALA A 73 24.59 -0.83 5.12
N ARG A 74 24.89 -1.25 6.36
CA ARG A 74 24.76 -0.40 7.56
C ARG A 74 25.70 0.80 7.53
N LYS A 75 26.94 0.65 7.05
CA LYS A 75 27.88 1.77 6.89
C LYS A 75 27.36 2.77 5.87
N ILE A 76 26.86 2.29 4.72
CA ILE A 76 26.28 3.14 3.67
C ILE A 76 25.11 3.96 4.23
N VAL A 77 24.17 3.32 4.92
CA VAL A 77 22.99 3.99 5.50
C VAL A 77 23.41 5.06 6.53
N LYS A 78 24.33 4.72 7.45
CA LYS A 78 24.85 5.68 8.44
C LYS A 78 25.49 6.90 7.79
N ALA A 79 26.32 6.70 6.76
CA ALA A 79 26.95 7.79 6.02
C ALA A 79 25.91 8.69 5.32
N ARG A 80 24.86 8.10 4.73
CA ARG A 80 23.77 8.81 4.05
C ARG A 80 22.96 9.68 5.03
N ILE A 81 22.66 9.15 6.22
CA ILE A 81 21.98 9.88 7.29
C ILE A 81 22.84 11.05 7.80
N ALA A 82 24.14 10.81 8.05
CA ALA A 82 25.07 11.85 8.48
C ALA A 82 25.19 12.99 7.46
N LYS A 83 25.23 12.67 6.16
CA LYS A 83 25.24 13.67 5.07
C LYS A 83 23.95 14.50 5.04
N ARG A 84 22.78 13.86 5.23
CA ARG A 84 21.48 14.55 5.27
C ARG A 84 21.37 15.52 6.46
N ASN A 85 21.92 15.14 7.61
CA ASN A 85 21.89 15.97 8.82
C ASN A 85 22.86 17.15 8.78
N ARG A 86 23.93 17.09 7.97
CA ARG A 86 24.86 18.21 7.73
C ARG A 86 24.36 19.23 6.71
N SER A 87 23.33 18.89 5.94
CA SER A 87 22.72 19.74 4.92
C SER A 87 21.45 20.46 5.41
N LYS A 88 21.10 20.28 6.68
CA LYS A 88 20.08 21.04 7.41
C LYS A 88 20.78 22.01 8.35
#